data_AF-A0A2M9P4Y0-F1
#
_entry.id   AF-A0A2M9P4Y0-F1
#
_cell.length_a   1.000
_cell.length_b   1.000
_cell.length_c   1.000
_cell.angle_alpha   90.00
_cell.angle_beta   90.00
_cell.angle_gamma   90.00
#
_symmetry.space_group_name_H-M   'P 1'
#
loop_
_entity.id
_entity.type
_entity.pdbx_description
1 polymer ?
#
loop_
_entity_poly.entity_id
_entity_poly.type
_entity_poly.pdbx_seq_one_letter_code
_entity_poly.pdbx_strand_id
1 'polypeptide(L)' 'RRRMEAGEFNTVTDLAKAVGLAERHVSRQLRLAYLAPGVLKRLVYKREVPAVTLLKLTDVAALPWHEQPERVFD' A
#
# COMPACT_ATOMS: atom_id res chain seq x y z
N ARG A 1 -5.62 12.28 -3.12
CA ARG A 1 -5.07 12.81 -1.85
C ARG A 1 -6.00 13.83 -1.18
N ARG A 2 -6.57 14.78 -1.95
CA ARG A 2 -7.48 15.84 -1.46
C ARG A 2 -8.74 15.40 -0.68
N ARG A 3 -9.24 14.16 -0.84
CA ARG A 3 -10.46 13.67 -0.16
C ARG A 3 -10.23 12.99 1.20
N MET A 4 -9.00 12.58 1.51
CA MET A 4 -8.70 12.00 2.83
C MET A 4 -8.48 13.07 3.90
N GLU A 5 -8.04 14.27 3.53
CA GLU A 5 -7.75 15.38 4.47
C GLU A 5 -9.01 16.13 4.92
N ALA A 6 -10.16 15.92 4.28
CA ALA A 6 -11.41 16.62 4.56
C ALA A 6 -12.28 15.98 5.67
N GLY A 7 -11.86 14.84 6.26
CA GLY A 7 -12.68 14.09 7.22
C GLY A 7 -13.91 13.40 6.60
N GLU A 8 -13.99 13.30 5.26
CA GLU A 8 -15.14 12.67 4.55
C GLU A 8 -15.31 11.17 4.84
N PHE A 9 -14.28 10.50 5.38
CA PHE A 9 -14.30 9.07 5.67
C PHE A 9 -13.70 8.80 7.05
N ASN A 10 -14.57 8.51 8.03
CA ASN A 10 -14.16 8.21 9.40
C ASN A 10 -13.67 6.76 9.57
N THR A 11 -14.04 5.87 8.64
CA THR A 11 -13.71 4.45 8.68
C THR A 11 -13.31 3.91 7.30
N VAL A 12 -12.57 2.80 7.28
CA VAL A 12 -12.23 2.08 6.04
C VAL A 12 -13.50 1.61 5.32
N THR A 13 -14.54 1.27 6.08
CA THR A 13 -15.87 0.87 5.56
C THR A 13 -16.55 2.01 4.79
N ASP A 14 -16.50 3.25 5.30
CA ASP A 14 -17.10 4.41 4.63
C ASP A 14 -16.37 4.75 3.33
N LEU A 15 -15.04 4.69 3.37
CA LEU A 15 -14.21 4.83 2.17
C LEU A 15 -14.57 3.76 1.13
N ALA A 16 -14.66 2.50 1.55
CA ALA A 16 -15.00 1.37 0.69
C ALA A 16 -16.37 1.53 0.02
N LYS A 17 -17.40 1.93 0.78
CA LYS A 17 -18.73 2.23 0.24
C LYS A 17 -18.69 3.36 -0.80
N ALA A 18 -17.98 4.44 -0.50
CA ALA A 18 -17.93 5.61 -1.39
C ALA A 18 -17.18 5.37 -2.69
N VAL A 19 -16.21 4.44 -2.71
CA VAL A 19 -15.51 4.05 -3.94
C VAL A 19 -16.09 2.79 -4.60
N GLY A 20 -17.17 2.21 -4.04
CA GLY A 20 -17.80 0.99 -4.56
C GLY A 20 -16.92 -0.25 -4.50
N LEU A 21 -15.98 -0.31 -3.54
CA LEU A 21 -15.05 -1.43 -3.37
C LEU A 21 -15.36 -2.23 -2.11
N ALA A 22 -14.93 -3.49 -2.09
CA ALA A 22 -14.95 -4.27 -0.86
C ALA A 22 -13.93 -3.70 0.14
N GLU A 23 -14.28 -3.67 1.43
CA GLU A 23 -13.42 -3.14 2.50
C GLU A 23 -12.03 -3.78 2.50
N ARG A 24 -11.97 -5.12 2.35
CA ARG A 24 -10.71 -5.87 2.23
C ARG A 24 -9.79 -5.36 1.12
N HIS A 25 -10.35 -4.82 0.04
CA HIS A 25 -9.57 -4.28 -1.07
C HIS A 25 -8.97 -2.92 -0.70
N VAL A 26 -9.77 -2.05 -0.07
CA VAL A 26 -9.32 -0.75 0.43
C VAL A 26 -8.25 -0.92 1.50
N SER A 27 -8.44 -1.83 2.47
CA SER A 27 -7.44 -2.12 3.50
C SER A 27 -6.11 -2.59 2.92
N ARG A 28 -6.16 -3.43 1.85
CA ARG A 28 -4.96 -3.91 1.16
C ARG A 28 -4.22 -2.76 0.46
N GLN A 29 -4.94 -1.89 -0.24
CA GLN A 29 -4.34 -0.71 -0.88
C GLN A 29 -3.73 0.25 0.15
N LEU A 30 -4.42 0.46 1.28
CA LEU A 30 -3.92 1.33 2.34
C LEU A 30 -2.64 0.77 2.96
N ARG A 31 -2.53 -0.55 3.15
CA ARG A 31 -1.29 -1.18 3.64
C ARG A 31 -0.08 -0.89 2.76
N LEU A 32 -0.24 -0.81 1.43
CA LEU A 32 0.86 -0.49 0.53
C LEU A 32 1.42 0.93 0.74
N ALA A 33 0.63 1.85 1.30
CA ALA A 33 1.12 3.19 1.66
C ALA A 33 2.14 3.16 2.81
N TYR A 34 2.21 2.06 3.58
CA TYR A 34 3.14 1.88 4.71
C TYR A 34 4.43 1.13 4.33
N LEU A 35 4.66 0.86 3.05
CA LEU A 35 5.94 0.34 2.57
C LEU A 35 7.09 1.30 2.90
N ALA A 36 8.28 0.74 3.11
CA ALA A 36 9.49 1.50 3.41
C ALA A 36 9.73 2.55 2.31
N PRO A 37 10.11 3.80 2.67
CA PRO A 37 10.30 4.88 1.69
C PRO A 37 11.26 4.51 0.55
N GLY A 38 12.30 3.72 0.84
CA GLY A 38 13.24 3.22 -0.18
C GLY A 38 12.58 2.30 -1.21
N VAL A 39 11.66 1.43 -0.76
CA VAL A 39 10.88 0.54 -1.63
C VAL A 39 9.90 1.34 -2.48
N LEU A 40 9.10 2.22 -1.86
CA LEU A 40 8.18 3.09 -2.58
C LEU A 40 8.92 3.94 -3.63
N LYS A 41 10.11 4.44 -3.30
CA LYS A 41 10.90 5.24 -4.24
C LYS A 41 11.32 4.44 -5.47
N ARG A 42 11.75 3.19 -5.27
CA ARG A 42 12.12 2.28 -6.37
C ARG A 42 10.91 1.90 -7.23
N LEU A 43 9.78 1.57 -6.60
CA LEU A 43 8.54 1.21 -7.32
C LEU A 43 7.95 2.39 -8.10
N VAL A 44 7.84 3.58 -7.50
CA VAL A 44 7.12 4.72 -8.10
C VAL A 44 8.00 5.56 -9.01
N TYR A 45 9.21 5.90 -8.57
CA TYR A 45 10.09 6.80 -9.36
C TYR A 45 10.96 6.04 -10.35
N LYS A 46 11.56 4.91 -9.92
CA LYS A 46 12.42 4.12 -10.82
C LYS A 46 11.62 3.14 -11.68
N ARG A 47 10.32 2.93 -11.37
CA ARG A 47 9.46 1.91 -12.01
C ARG A 47 10.12 0.54 -12.00
N GLU A 48 10.85 0.26 -10.94
CA GLU A 48 11.55 -1.00 -10.79
C GLU A 48 10.54 -2.12 -10.59
N VAL A 49 10.72 -3.22 -11.32
CA VAL A 49 9.81 -4.36 -11.26
C VAL A 49 10.09 -5.12 -9.98
N PRO A 50 9.10 -5.28 -9.08
CA PRO A 50 9.27 -6.13 -7.90
C PRO A 50 9.43 -7.60 -8.31
N ALA A 51 10.24 -8.35 -7.58
CA ALA A 51 10.36 -9.81 -7.73
C ALA A 51 9.11 -10.54 -7.22
N VAL A 52 8.26 -9.84 -6.46
CA VAL A 52 7.07 -10.40 -5.81
C VAL A 52 5.76 -9.86 -6.41
N THR A 53 4.69 -10.65 -6.27
CA THR A 53 3.35 -10.24 -6.68
C THR A 53 2.82 -9.09 -5.82
N LEU A 54 1.86 -8.33 -6.34
CA LEU A 54 1.16 -7.27 -5.58
C LEU A 54 0.52 -7.81 -4.28
N LEU A 55 0.03 -9.06 -4.31
CA LEU A 55 -0.51 -9.72 -3.13
C LEU A 55 0.58 -9.87 -2.06
N LYS A 56 1.73 -10.43 -2.43
CA LYS A 56 2.85 -10.63 -1.51
C LYS A 56 3.42 -9.30 -1.01
N LEU A 57 3.38 -8.26 -1.84
CA LEU A 57 3.78 -6.90 -1.46
C LEU A 57 2.94 -6.36 -0.28
N THR A 58 1.66 -6.73 -0.18
CA THR A 58 0.83 -6.37 0.99
C THR A 58 1.25 -7.08 2.27
N ASP A 59 1.87 -8.26 2.17
CA ASP A 59 2.43 -8.96 3.33
C ASP A 59 3.78 -8.35 3.73
N VAL A 60 4.62 -7.97 2.75
CA VAL A 60 5.90 -7.30 2.99
C VAL A 60 5.71 -5.96 3.69
N ALA A 61 4.61 -5.25 3.42
CA ALA A 61 4.27 -4.02 4.13
C ALA A 61 4.10 -4.20 5.66
N ALA A 62 3.89 -5.42 6.14
CA ALA A 62 3.83 -5.73 7.59
C ALA A 62 5.21 -6.05 8.20
N LEU A 63 6.27 -6.18 7.40
CA LEU A 63 7.63 -6.46 7.88
C LEU A 63 8.35 -5.17 8.32
N PRO A 64 9.36 -5.26 9.20
CA PRO A 64 10.24 -4.15 9.52
C PRO A 64 10.84 -3.53 8.25
N TRP A 65 10.90 -2.20 8.18
CA TRP A 65 11.33 -1.47 6.98
C TRP A 65 12.72 -1.86 6.46
N HIS A 66 13.63 -2.29 7.33
CA HIS A 66 14.98 -2.70 6.94
C HIS A 66 15.00 -4.02 6.17
N GLU A 67 14.01 -4.90 6.34
CA GLU A 67 13.89 -6.18 5.64
C GLU A 67 13.15 -6.05 4.30
N GLN A 68 12.34 -5.00 4.13
CA GLN A 68 11.48 -4.88 2.97
C GLN A 68 12.22 -4.81 1.62
N PRO A 69 13.33 -4.06 1.45
CA PRO A 69 14.00 -3.96 0.15
C PRO A 69 14.45 -5.31 -0.41
N GLU A 70 15.06 -6.15 0.42
CA GLU A 70 15.48 -7.50 0.03
C GLU A 70 14.25 -8.32 -0.39
N ARG A 71 13.20 -8.34 0.44
CA ARG A 71 11.98 -9.12 0.16
C ARG A 71 11.15 -8.65 -1.03
N VAL A 72 11.35 -7.43 -1.52
CA VAL A 72 10.59 -6.89 -2.68
C VAL A 72 11.35 -7.08 -3.99
N PHE A 73 12.68 -7.01 -3.97
CA PHE A 73 13.49 -6.93 -5.19
C PHE A 73 14.42 -8.13 -5.42
N ASP A 74 14.61 -8.99 -4.41
CA ASP A 74 15.34 -10.26 -4.51
C ASP A 74 14.36 -11.45 -4.46
#